data_AF-A0A8S0FVV9-F1
#
_entry.id   AF-A0A8S0FVV9-F1
#
_cell.length_a   1.000
_cell.length_b   1.000
_cell.length_c   1.000
_cell.angle_alpha   90.00
_cell.angle_beta   90.00
_cell.angle_gamma   90.00
#
_symmetry.space_group_name_H-M   'P 1'
#
loop_
_entity.id
_entity.type
_entity.pdbx_description
1 polymer ?
#
loop_
_entity_poly.entity_id
_entity_poly.type
_entity_poly.pdbx_seq_one_letter_code
_entity_poly.pdbx_strand_id
1 'polypeptide(L)'
;MSPTIYDIARVAGVSKSTVSRVLNKQTNISPEAREKVLRAIEELQYQPNKLARALTSSGFDAIMVISTRSTKTTAGNPFFSEVLHAITAKAEEEGFDVILQTSHNPAEDLQKCESKIKQKMIKGIIMLSSPADESFFALFFQAVSSKQTCTDANSTNTRSRWW
;
A
#
# COMPACT_ATOMS: atom_id res chain seq x y z
N MET A 1 -7.48 25.91 7.31
CA MET A 1 -8.08 24.56 7.34
C MET A 1 -7.83 23.95 5.97
N SER A 2 -7.20 22.78 5.87
CA SER A 2 -7.02 22.13 4.56
C SER A 2 -8.38 21.71 3.99
N PRO A 3 -8.67 21.94 2.71
CA PRO A 3 -9.94 21.54 2.10
C PRO A 3 -10.15 20.03 2.22
N THR A 4 -11.39 19.60 2.38
CA THR A 4 -11.74 18.19 2.51
C THR A 4 -12.44 17.67 1.26
N ILE A 5 -12.60 16.35 1.14
CA ILE A 5 -13.38 15.75 0.05
C ILE A 5 -14.84 16.25 0.00
N TYR A 6 -15.38 16.69 1.14
CA TYR A 6 -16.72 17.27 1.22
C TYR A 6 -16.76 18.68 0.61
N ASP A 7 -15.70 19.46 0.77
CA ASP A 7 -15.59 20.79 0.16
C ASP A 7 -15.51 20.68 -1.36
N ILE A 8 -14.73 19.72 -1.87
CA ILE A 8 -14.65 19.42 -3.31
C ILE A 8 -16.03 19.02 -3.85
N ALA A 9 -16.75 18.13 -3.15
CA ALA A 9 -18.08 17.68 -3.55
C ALA A 9 -19.08 18.85 -3.64
N ARG A 10 -19.01 19.78 -2.67
CA ARG A 10 -19.84 20.99 -2.64
C ARG A 10 -19.52 21.95 -3.79
N VAL A 11 -18.25 22.22 -4.07
CA VAL A 11 -17.83 23.12 -5.16
C VAL A 11 -18.14 22.52 -6.53
N ALA A 12 -17.87 21.22 -6.71
CA ALA A 12 -18.14 20.51 -7.97
C ALA A 12 -19.63 20.20 -8.21
N GLY A 13 -20.49 20.36 -7.19
CA GLY A 13 -21.92 20.04 -7.28
C GLY A 13 -22.21 18.54 -7.48
N VAL A 14 -21.38 17.65 -6.92
CA VAL A 14 -21.52 16.19 -7.05
C VAL A 14 -21.50 15.50 -5.69
N SER A 15 -21.86 14.22 -5.64
CA SER A 15 -21.76 13.43 -4.40
C SER A 15 -20.29 13.16 -4.00
N LYS A 16 -20.03 12.98 -2.70
CA LYS A 16 -18.73 12.50 -2.19
C LYS A 16 -18.28 11.22 -2.91
N SER A 17 -19.20 10.30 -3.18
CA SER A 17 -18.93 9.05 -3.89
C SER A 17 -18.38 9.32 -5.29
N THR A 18 -18.94 10.29 -6.02
CA THR A 18 -18.44 10.72 -7.33
C THR A 18 -17.02 11.27 -7.23
N VAL A 19 -16.75 12.16 -6.26
CA VAL A 19 -15.39 12.69 -6.04
C VAL A 19 -14.39 11.56 -5.75
N SER A 20 -14.75 10.61 -4.88
CA SER A 20 -13.93 9.45 -4.56
C SER A 20 -13.60 8.61 -5.80
N ARG A 21 -14.59 8.37 -6.68
CA ARG A 21 -14.38 7.64 -7.94
C ARG A 21 -13.42 8.38 -8.87
N VAL A 22 -13.52 9.71 -8.97
CA VAL A 22 -12.63 10.54 -9.79
C VAL A 22 -11.19 10.48 -9.27
N LEU A 23 -11.01 10.65 -7.95
CA LEU A 23 -9.69 10.57 -7.30
C LEU A 23 -9.05 9.18 -7.47
N ASN A 24 -9.86 8.11 -7.44
CA ASN A 24 -9.41 6.73 -7.66
C ASN A 24 -9.36 6.32 -9.15
N LYS A 25 -9.43 7.28 -10.08
CA LYS A 25 -9.34 7.07 -11.54
C LYS A 25 -10.31 5.99 -12.09
N GLN A 26 -11.49 5.81 -11.49
CA GLN A 26 -12.47 4.84 -11.98
C GLN A 26 -13.09 5.29 -13.32
N THR A 27 -13.37 4.34 -14.21
CA THR A 27 -13.85 4.59 -15.58
C THR A 27 -15.37 4.83 -15.68
N ASN A 28 -16.14 4.46 -14.66
CA ASN A 28 -17.61 4.58 -14.67
C ASN A 28 -18.08 5.96 -14.14
N ILE A 29 -17.64 7.04 -14.79
CA ILE A 29 -17.97 8.43 -14.42
C ILE A 29 -18.17 9.23 -15.71
N SER A 30 -19.20 10.08 -15.77
CA SER A 30 -19.39 10.95 -16.92
C SER A 30 -18.22 11.92 -17.09
N PRO A 31 -17.81 12.24 -18.33
CA PRO A 31 -16.74 13.21 -18.58
C PRO A 31 -17.00 14.56 -17.90
N GLU A 32 -18.26 15.02 -17.93
CA GLU A 32 -18.70 16.26 -17.30
C GLU A 32 -18.47 16.26 -15.78
N ALA A 33 -18.84 15.18 -15.08
CA ALA A 33 -18.65 15.08 -13.63
C ALA A 33 -17.15 15.00 -13.28
N ARG A 34 -16.36 14.31 -14.10
CA ARG A 34 -14.90 14.25 -13.93
C ARG A 34 -14.28 15.64 -14.03
N GLU A 35 -14.68 16.42 -15.03
CA GLU A 35 -14.15 17.77 -15.26
C GLU A 35 -14.52 18.74 -14.14
N LYS A 36 -15.78 18.71 -13.67
CA LYS A 36 -16.23 19.53 -12.52
C LYS A 36 -15.40 19.26 -11.26
N VAL A 37 -15.11 17.97 -10.99
CA VAL A 37 -14.30 17.58 -9.83
C VAL A 37 -12.85 18.03 -9.98
N LEU A 38 -12.25 17.87 -11.16
CA LEU A 38 -10.86 18.31 -11.40
C LEU A 38 -10.70 19.83 -11.23
N ARG A 39 -11.66 20.62 -11.75
CA ARG A 39 -11.67 22.07 -11.54
C ARG A 39 -11.78 22.45 -10.06
N ALA A 40 -12.66 21.78 -9.32
CA ALA A 40 -12.81 22.02 -7.88
C ALA A 40 -11.55 21.65 -7.08
N ILE A 41 -10.82 20.60 -7.49
CA ILE A 41 -9.53 20.21 -6.88
C ILE A 41 -8.48 21.31 -7.09
N GLU A 42 -8.38 21.85 -8.30
CA GLU A 42 -7.45 22.94 -8.64
C GLU A 42 -7.80 24.23 -7.88
N GLU A 43 -9.07 24.63 -7.89
CA GLU A 43 -9.55 25.84 -7.21
C GLU A 43 -9.29 25.80 -5.70
N LEU A 44 -9.50 24.65 -5.07
CA LEU A 44 -9.28 24.46 -3.64
C LEU A 44 -7.82 24.13 -3.29
N GLN A 45 -6.94 23.98 -4.28
CA GLN A 45 -5.59 23.43 -4.11
C GLN A 45 -5.59 22.16 -3.24
N TYR A 46 -6.58 21.30 -3.45
CA TYR A 46 -6.76 20.11 -2.63
C TYR A 46 -5.64 19.09 -2.90
N GLN A 47 -4.90 18.75 -1.85
CA GLN A 47 -3.97 17.62 -1.88
C GLN A 47 -4.54 16.44 -1.09
N PRO A 48 -4.70 15.26 -1.70
CA PRO A 48 -5.18 14.08 -0.99
C PRO A 48 -4.20 13.70 0.12
N ASN A 49 -4.64 13.86 1.37
CA ASN A 49 -3.84 13.49 2.53
C ASN A 49 -3.73 11.96 2.62
N LYS A 50 -2.53 11.43 2.39
CA LYS A 50 -2.23 9.99 2.45
C LYS A 50 -2.61 9.36 3.80
N LEU A 51 -2.46 10.08 4.92
CA LEU A 51 -2.84 9.59 6.25
C LEU A 51 -4.36 9.49 6.40
N ALA A 52 -5.10 10.51 5.95
CA ALA A 52 -6.56 10.48 5.97
C ALA A 52 -7.12 9.39 5.04
N ARG A 53 -6.45 9.15 3.89
CA ARG A 53 -6.75 8.01 3.02
C ARG A 53 -6.50 6.71 3.77
N ALA A 54 -5.32 6.50 4.36
CA ALA A 54 -4.99 5.28 5.10
C ALA A 54 -5.89 4.97 6.31
N LEU A 55 -6.52 6.00 6.90
CA LEU A 55 -7.51 5.83 7.97
C LEU A 55 -8.91 5.44 7.46
N THR A 56 -9.24 5.76 6.20
CA THR A 56 -10.58 5.57 5.62
C THR A 56 -10.65 4.44 4.60
N SER A 57 -9.64 4.33 3.74
CA SER A 57 -9.31 3.09 3.00
C SER A 57 -8.53 2.17 3.94
N SER A 58 -8.67 0.87 3.79
CA SER A 58 -8.23 -0.20 4.70
C SER A 58 -6.71 -0.32 4.99
N GLY A 59 -5.92 0.74 4.86
CA GLY A 59 -4.49 0.79 5.11
C GLY A 59 -3.74 1.71 4.15
N PHE A 60 -2.42 1.65 4.20
CA PHE A 60 -1.54 2.37 3.28
C PHE A 60 -1.36 1.59 1.97
N ASP A 61 -1.25 2.31 0.85
CA ASP A 61 -0.86 1.75 -0.45
C ASP A 61 0.67 1.70 -0.53
N ALA A 62 1.28 0.75 0.19
CA ALA A 62 2.73 0.59 0.18
C ALA A 62 3.15 -0.88 0.08
N ILE A 63 4.30 -1.11 -0.54
CA ILE A 63 4.98 -2.40 -0.60
C ILE A 63 6.30 -2.31 0.15
N MET A 64 6.67 -3.37 0.89
CA MET A 64 7.96 -3.44 1.54
C MET A 64 8.96 -4.21 0.69
N VAL A 65 10.15 -3.66 0.48
CA VAL A 65 11.27 -4.38 -0.12
C VAL A 65 12.25 -4.72 1.00
N ILE A 66 12.61 -6.00 1.12
CA ILE A 66 13.53 -6.48 2.16
C ILE A 66 14.81 -6.94 1.51
N SER A 67 15.95 -6.54 2.07
CA SER A 67 17.23 -7.14 1.76
C SER A 67 17.80 -7.81 3.01
N THR A 68 17.99 -9.14 2.96
CA THR A 68 18.59 -9.91 4.06
C THR A 68 20.12 -9.90 4.03
N ARG A 69 20.72 -9.15 3.09
CA ARG A 69 22.17 -8.99 3.00
C ARG A 69 22.62 -7.92 3.99
N SER A 70 23.68 -8.23 4.74
CA SER A 70 24.39 -7.25 5.56
C SER A 70 24.75 -6.02 4.70
N THR A 71 24.61 -4.83 5.27
CA THR A 71 24.91 -3.53 4.62
C THR A 71 26.27 -3.50 3.89
N LYS A 72 27.22 -4.35 4.28
CA LYS A 72 28.53 -4.53 3.64
C LYS A 72 28.52 -5.17 2.24
N THR A 73 27.49 -5.95 1.87
CA THR A 73 27.42 -6.62 0.55
C THR A 73 26.39 -6.02 -0.41
N THR A 74 25.62 -5.04 0.07
CA THR A 74 24.64 -4.29 -0.72
C THR A 74 25.20 -2.96 -1.22
N ALA A 75 26.10 -2.33 -0.47
CA ALA A 75 26.77 -1.10 -0.89
C ALA A 75 27.70 -1.36 -2.09
N GLY A 76 27.29 -0.94 -3.28
CA GLY A 76 28.07 -1.03 -4.51
C GLY A 76 27.71 -2.19 -5.45
N ASN A 77 26.60 -2.90 -5.23
CA ASN A 77 26.12 -3.90 -6.18
C ASN A 77 25.14 -3.26 -7.20
N PRO A 78 25.54 -3.08 -8.48
CA PRO A 78 24.69 -2.46 -9.51
C PRO A 78 23.37 -3.19 -9.72
N PHE A 79 23.36 -4.52 -9.52
CA PHE A 79 22.16 -5.35 -9.65
C PHE A 79 21.08 -4.95 -8.65
N PHE A 80 21.46 -4.57 -7.41
CA PHE A 80 20.47 -4.19 -6.40
C PHE A 80 19.84 -2.83 -6.73
N SER A 81 20.64 -1.86 -7.19
CA SER A 81 20.13 -0.54 -7.57
C SER A 81 19.22 -0.60 -8.78
N GLU A 82 19.54 -1.39 -9.81
CA GLU A 82 18.70 -1.54 -11.00
C GLU A 82 17.38 -2.21 -10.68
N VAL A 83 17.42 -3.30 -9.90
CA VAL A 83 16.19 -4.01 -9.47
C VAL A 83 15.33 -3.11 -8.60
N LEU A 84 15.92 -2.40 -7.63
CA LEU A 84 15.17 -1.47 -6.78
C LEU A 84 14.55 -0.35 -7.61
N HIS A 85 15.28 0.21 -8.57
CA HIS A 85 14.76 1.23 -9.47
C HIS A 85 13.57 0.72 -10.29
N ALA A 86 13.67 -0.48 -10.86
CA ALA A 86 12.58 -1.10 -11.61
C ALA A 86 11.33 -1.34 -10.73
N ILE A 87 11.53 -1.81 -9.49
CA ILE A 87 10.43 -1.99 -8.52
C ILE A 87 9.78 -0.64 -8.19
N THR A 88 10.58 0.38 -7.89
CA THR A 88 10.06 1.71 -7.53
C THR A 88 9.32 2.36 -8.69
N ALA A 89 9.85 2.30 -9.90
CA ALA A 89 9.18 2.84 -11.09
C ALA A 89 7.82 2.17 -11.30
N LYS A 90 7.76 0.83 -11.19
CA LYS A 90 6.50 0.12 -11.36
C LYS A 90 5.51 0.37 -10.21
N ALA A 91 5.99 0.46 -8.98
CA ALA A 91 5.16 0.77 -7.82
C ALA A 91 4.54 2.18 -7.95
N GLU A 92 5.32 3.16 -8.42
CA GLU A 92 4.86 4.54 -8.62
C GLU A 92 3.74 4.61 -9.68
N GLU A 93 3.88 3.90 -10.80
CA GLU A 93 2.82 3.79 -11.82
C GLU A 93 1.50 3.28 -11.24
N GLU A 94 1.57 2.32 -10.33
CA GLU A 94 0.42 1.70 -9.66
C GLU A 94 -0.04 2.49 -8.42
N GLY A 95 0.62 3.61 -8.07
CA GLY A 95 0.27 4.46 -6.94
C GLY A 95 0.69 3.90 -5.57
N PHE A 96 1.67 3.00 -5.54
CA PHE A 96 2.23 2.42 -4.32
C PHE A 96 3.52 3.11 -3.89
N ASP A 97 3.66 3.35 -2.59
CA ASP A 97 4.92 3.76 -1.99
C ASP A 97 5.81 2.52 -1.73
N VAL A 98 7.13 2.65 -1.93
CA VAL A 98 8.09 1.58 -1.63
C VAL A 98 8.80 1.86 -0.31
N ILE A 99 8.71 0.92 0.62
CA ILE A 99 9.42 0.97 1.90
C ILE A 99 10.60 0.00 1.83
N LEU A 100 11.81 0.53 1.75
CA LEU A 100 13.02 -0.28 1.86
C LEU A 100 13.29 -0.62 3.33
N GLN A 101 13.40 -1.90 3.64
CA GLN A 101 13.75 -2.41 4.95
C GLN A 101 15.04 -3.22 4.88
N THR A 102 15.98 -2.86 5.74
CA THR A 102 17.22 -3.61 5.97
C THR A 102 17.32 -3.96 7.44
N SER A 103 17.88 -5.12 7.75
CA SER A 103 18.22 -5.52 9.13
C SER A 103 19.55 -6.24 9.17
N HIS A 104 20.09 -6.40 10.38
CA HIS A 104 21.37 -7.08 10.58
C HIS A 104 21.22 -8.60 10.72
N ASN A 105 20.01 -9.07 11.03
CA ASN A 105 19.70 -10.49 11.17
C ASN A 105 18.28 -10.82 10.64
N PRO A 106 18.03 -12.08 10.22
CA PRO A 106 16.73 -12.50 9.68
C PRO A 106 15.56 -12.44 10.67
N ALA A 107 15.81 -12.61 11.97
CA ALA A 107 14.75 -12.57 12.99
C ALA A 107 14.17 -11.16 13.16
N GLU A 108 15.03 -10.14 13.08
CA GLU A 108 14.66 -8.73 13.11
C GLU A 108 13.85 -8.33 11.87
N ASP A 109 14.21 -8.86 10.69
CA ASP A 109 13.43 -8.67 9.47
C ASP A 109 12.00 -9.20 9.64
N LEU A 110 11.84 -10.43 10.15
CA LEU A 110 10.52 -11.03 10.37
C LEU A 110 9.67 -10.19 11.33
N GLN A 111 10.23 -9.74 12.46
CA GLN A 111 9.51 -8.93 13.43
C GLN A 111 9.05 -7.58 12.85
N LYS A 112 9.89 -6.95 12.02
CA LYS A 112 9.54 -5.70 11.33
C LYS A 112 8.49 -5.91 10.23
N CYS A 113 8.52 -7.04 9.53
CA CYS A 113 7.45 -7.42 8.59
C CYS A 113 6.12 -7.53 9.32
N GLU A 114 6.10 -8.33 10.38
CA GLU A 114 4.91 -8.61 11.16
C GLU A 114 4.28 -7.32 11.71
N SER A 115 5.09 -6.42 12.27
CA SER A 115 4.58 -5.18 12.84
C SER A 115 3.93 -4.30 11.78
N LYS A 116 4.55 -4.16 10.59
CA LYS A 116 4.01 -3.36 9.48
C LYS A 116 2.76 -3.96 8.87
N ILE A 117 2.67 -5.29 8.76
CA ILE A 117 1.45 -5.97 8.31
C ILE A 117 0.31 -5.74 9.31
N LYS A 118 0.58 -5.91 10.62
CA LYS A 118 -0.43 -5.68 11.69
C LYS A 118 -0.93 -4.24 11.71
N GLN A 119 -0.04 -3.28 11.46
CA GLN A 119 -0.38 -1.86 11.37
C GLN A 119 -1.04 -1.48 10.03
N LYS A 120 -1.24 -2.43 9.10
CA LYS A 120 -1.76 -2.19 7.75
C LYS A 120 -0.97 -1.12 6.99
N MET A 121 0.32 -1.03 7.30
CA MET A 121 1.26 -0.09 6.67
C MET A 121 1.70 -0.57 5.29
N ILE A 122 1.55 -1.87 5.00
CA ILE A 122 1.97 -2.49 3.75
C ILE A 122 0.93 -3.49 3.26
N LYS A 123 0.82 -3.61 1.94
CA LYS A 123 -0.05 -4.57 1.24
C LYS A 123 0.70 -5.79 0.71
N GLY A 124 2.02 -5.72 0.64
CA GLY A 124 2.86 -6.78 0.11
C GLY A 124 4.33 -6.63 0.49
N ILE A 125 5.08 -7.70 0.27
CA ILE A 125 6.51 -7.78 0.54
C ILE A 125 7.23 -8.35 -0.69
N ILE A 126 8.33 -7.73 -1.07
CA ILE A 126 9.28 -8.21 -2.07
C ILE A 126 10.59 -8.51 -1.36
N MET A 127 11.06 -9.75 -1.45
CA MET A 127 12.34 -10.15 -0.88
C MET A 127 13.42 -10.16 -1.95
N LEU A 128 14.47 -9.38 -1.73
CA LEU A 128 15.67 -9.33 -2.55
C LEU A 128 16.81 -10.03 -1.77
N SER A 129 16.74 -11.35 -1.71
CA SER A 129 17.69 -12.18 -0.97
C SER A 129 17.92 -13.53 -1.62
N SER A 130 19.18 -13.99 -1.58
CA SER A 130 19.57 -15.37 -1.87
C SER A 130 20.52 -15.87 -0.77
N PRO A 131 20.30 -17.07 -0.20
CA PRO A 131 19.15 -17.93 -0.48
C PRO A 131 17.87 -17.34 0.10
N ALA A 132 16.77 -17.55 -0.63
CA ALA A 132 15.44 -17.57 -0.05
C ALA A 132 15.42 -18.74 0.94
N ASP A 133 15.73 -18.48 2.21
CA ASP A 133 15.61 -19.50 3.24
C ASP A 133 14.13 -19.89 3.34
N GLU A 134 13.79 -21.11 2.93
CA GLU A 134 12.43 -21.66 3.07
C GLU A 134 11.91 -21.52 4.51
N SER A 135 12.81 -21.55 5.49
CA SER A 135 12.49 -21.32 6.90
C SER A 135 11.92 -19.91 7.12
N PHE A 136 12.42 -18.89 6.43
CA PHE A 136 11.87 -17.53 6.51
C PHE A 136 10.47 -17.47 5.89
N PHE A 137 10.25 -18.13 4.74
CA PHE A 137 8.92 -18.20 4.13
C PHE A 137 7.94 -18.95 5.03
N ALA A 138 8.34 -20.09 5.60
CA ALA A 138 7.51 -20.88 6.51
C ALA A 138 7.15 -20.07 7.77
N LEU A 139 8.12 -19.41 8.39
CA LEU A 139 7.90 -18.54 9.55
C LEU A 139 7.01 -17.34 9.19
N PHE A 140 7.24 -16.72 8.03
CA PHE A 140 6.43 -15.62 7.54
C PHE A 140 4.97 -16.05 7.29
N PHE A 141 4.76 -17.14 6.56
CA PHE A 141 3.41 -17.66 6.31
C PHE A 141 2.73 -18.09 7.62
N GLN A 142 3.44 -18.69 8.57
CA GLN A 142 2.87 -19.04 9.88
C GLN A 142 2.50 -17.79 10.70
N ALA A 143 3.34 -16.76 10.69
CA ALA A 143 3.09 -15.49 11.37
C ALA A 143 1.90 -14.73 10.78
N VAL A 144 1.73 -14.77 9.45
CA VAL A 144 0.62 -14.12 8.74
C VAL A 144 -0.67 -14.93 8.85
N SER A 145 -0.63 -16.26 8.70
CA SER A 145 -1.81 -17.13 8.77
C SER A 145 -2.36 -17.30 10.18
N SER A 146 -1.52 -17.35 11.23
CA SER A 146 -1.98 -17.53 12.62
C SER A 146 -2.84 -16.37 13.15
N LYS A 147 -2.89 -15.23 12.45
CA LYS A 147 -3.67 -14.05 12.87
C LYS A 147 -4.73 -13.59 11.85
N GLN A 148 -4.89 -14.30 10.74
CA GLN A 148 -6.04 -14.10 9.84
C GLN A 148 -7.26 -14.95 10.21
N THR A 149 -7.12 -15.95 11.10
CA THR A 149 -8.25 -16.56 11.79
C THR A 149 -8.71 -15.66 12.95
N CYS A 150 -9.31 -14.53 12.62
CA CYS A 150 -10.37 -14.00 13.47
C CYS A 150 -11.58 -14.90 13.23
N THR A 151 -11.82 -15.81 14.15
CA THR A 151 -13.06 -16.57 14.30
C THR A 151 -14.22 -15.61 14.48
N ASP A 152 -14.99 -15.38 13.41
CA ASP A 152 -16.41 -15.09 13.58
C ASP A 152 -17.07 -16.38 14.07
N ALA A 153 -17.25 -16.48 15.38
CA ALA A 153 -18.26 -17.37 15.94
C ALA A 153 -19.62 -16.81 15.49
N ASN A 154 -20.29 -17.51 14.57
CA ASN A 154 -21.53 -17.15 13.85
C ASN A 154 -21.37 -16.30 12.57
N SER A 155 -20.91 -16.91 11.47
CA SER A 155 -21.76 -16.98 10.27
C SER A 155 -21.21 -18.02 9.28
N THR A 156 -22.07 -18.95 8.91
CA THR A 156 -21.85 -19.98 7.90
C THR A 156 -21.94 -19.37 6.50
N ASN A 157 -20.92 -18.66 6.02
CA ASN A 157 -20.69 -18.48 4.57
C ASN A 157 -19.30 -17.91 4.23
N THR A 158 -18.25 -18.72 4.29
CA THR A 158 -16.94 -18.35 3.76
C THR A 158 -16.88 -18.63 2.26
N ARG A 159 -17.22 -17.62 1.44
CA ARG A 159 -16.67 -17.51 0.08
C ARG A 159 -15.34 -16.78 0.17
N SER A 160 -14.26 -17.55 0.09
CA SER A 160 -12.91 -17.06 -0.14
C SER A 160 -12.85 -16.34 -1.48
N ARG A 161 -12.61 -15.03 -1.43
CA ARG A 161 -12.29 -14.23 -2.61
C ARG A 161 -11.07 -13.40 -2.29
N TRP A 162 -9.91 -14.02 -2.53
CA TRP A 162 -8.66 -13.30 -2.73
C TRP A 162 -8.77 -12.59 -4.08
N TRP A 163 -8.56 -11.28 -4.09
CA TRP A 163 -8.13 -10.34 -5.15
C TRP A 163 -8.69 -8.96 -4.78
#